data_AF-H0Z9N7-F1
#
_entry.id   AF-H0Z9N7-F1
#
_cell.length_a   1.000
_cell.length_b   1.000
_cell.length_c   1.000
_cell.angle_alpha   90.00
_cell.angle_beta   90.00
_cell.angle_gamma   90.00
#
_symmetry.space_group_name_H-M   'P 1'
#
loop_
_entity.id
_entity.type
_entity.pdbx_description
1 polymer ?
#
loop_
_entity_poly.entity_id
_entity_poly.type
_entity_poly.pdbx_seq_one_letter_code
_entity_poly.pdbx_strand_id
1 'polypeptide(L)'
;MRDEEREVVYEFGIKNKHLAESLLHVILNKLKAQKNAINYNFSQALCRVYAGICRQLGDLERARLFCYSLLKEDFPDSEKLILFITNIWSDIFVFQGAINKAMQLVVRQSASNEMLACLSAYLNWEQSSSLDAGIMISNLLLEMQSCTKVEFHLSEQYGEDLSEDAWQYIFAVDLLCSHMKWDWTHDNVISKVLWPSMDNWIKKRKGHETAQSIRDSVIALTLRLIGRLGQIGLKEGCLAAVKNISSVVGLFVQHAKEEAIPWGVQLAAVYSLCDLGSSDPEGIVEVIHAWRAKVHNNIPSAITNGIAEITSLCEMESALPIKQ
;
A
#
# COMPACT_ATOMS: atom_id res chain seq x y z
N MET A 1 -14.59 -25.92 -1.50
CA MET A 1 -15.74 -25.01 -1.32
C MET A 1 -16.98 -25.83 -1.02
N ARG A 2 -17.75 -25.47 0.02
CA ARG A 2 -19.01 -26.13 0.40
C ARG A 2 -20.14 -25.76 -0.57
N ASP A 3 -21.26 -26.48 -0.56
CA ASP A 3 -22.33 -26.30 -1.54
C ASP A 3 -23.02 -24.93 -1.38
N GLU A 4 -23.22 -24.47 -0.15
CA GLU A 4 -23.81 -23.16 0.14
C GLU A 4 -22.90 -22.02 -0.37
N GLU A 5 -21.58 -22.19 -0.23
CA GLU A 5 -20.60 -21.23 -0.74
C GLU A 5 -20.62 -21.17 -2.27
N ARG A 6 -20.79 -22.33 -2.95
CA ARG A 6 -20.89 -22.39 -4.41
C ARG A 6 -22.16 -21.74 -4.92
N GLU A 7 -23.27 -21.93 -4.22
CA GLU A 7 -24.55 -21.30 -4.57
C GLU A 7 -24.44 -19.77 -4.52
N VAL A 8 -23.84 -19.23 -3.46
CA VAL A 8 -23.57 -17.78 -3.36
C VAL A 8 -22.66 -17.31 -4.49
N VAL A 9 -21.55 -18.01 -4.76
CA VAL A 9 -20.64 -17.65 -5.86
C VAL A 9 -21.34 -17.69 -7.22
N TYR A 10 -22.21 -18.66 -7.47
CA TYR A 10 -22.98 -18.75 -8.70
C TYR A 10 -24.02 -17.62 -8.81
N GLU A 11 -24.74 -17.34 -7.72
CA GLU A 11 -25.78 -16.32 -7.67
C GLU A 11 -25.20 -14.93 -7.94
N PHE A 12 -24.07 -14.57 -7.33
CA PHE A 12 -23.48 -13.23 -7.48
C PHE A 12 -22.40 -13.14 -8.55
N GLY A 13 -21.76 -14.26 -8.93
CA GLY A 13 -20.76 -14.28 -10.01
C GLY A 13 -21.37 -14.41 -11.41
N ILE A 14 -22.56 -15.02 -11.54
CA ILE A 14 -23.17 -15.34 -12.83
C ILE A 14 -24.56 -14.72 -12.96
N LYS A 15 -25.52 -15.07 -12.10
CA LYS A 15 -26.93 -14.65 -12.26
C LYS A 15 -27.14 -13.15 -12.00
N ASN A 16 -26.66 -12.67 -10.87
CA ASN A 16 -26.81 -11.30 -10.39
C ASN A 16 -25.46 -10.58 -10.33
N LYS A 17 -24.68 -10.67 -11.41
CA LYS A 17 -23.33 -10.07 -11.52
C LYS A 17 -23.28 -8.57 -11.15
N HIS A 18 -24.35 -7.83 -11.39
CA HIS A 18 -24.46 -6.42 -11.03
C HIS A 18 -24.43 -6.15 -9.51
N LEU A 19 -24.75 -7.14 -8.67
CA LEU A 19 -24.68 -7.04 -7.20
C LEU A 19 -23.35 -7.51 -6.62
N ALA A 20 -22.45 -8.06 -7.44
CA ALA A 20 -21.19 -8.62 -6.98
C ALA A 20 -20.34 -7.59 -6.24
N GLU A 21 -20.27 -6.36 -6.77
CA GLU A 21 -19.49 -5.27 -6.18
C GLU A 21 -19.93 -4.97 -4.74
N SER A 22 -21.24 -4.78 -4.55
CA SER A 22 -21.82 -4.49 -3.23
C SER A 22 -21.57 -5.64 -2.25
N LEU A 23 -21.70 -6.89 -2.70
CA LEU A 23 -21.44 -8.04 -1.86
C LEU A 23 -19.96 -8.15 -1.48
N LEU A 24 -19.04 -7.99 -2.42
CA LEU A 24 -17.60 -8.01 -2.16
C LEU A 24 -17.22 -6.93 -1.14
N HIS A 25 -17.77 -5.72 -1.26
CA HIS A 25 -17.57 -4.65 -0.29
C HIS A 25 -18.09 -5.01 1.10
N VAL A 26 -19.31 -5.56 1.20
CA VAL A 26 -19.90 -6.01 2.47
C VAL A 26 -19.05 -7.12 3.11
N ILE A 27 -18.56 -8.09 2.33
CA ILE A 27 -17.69 -9.16 2.81
C ILE A 27 -16.41 -8.57 3.42
N LEU A 28 -15.77 -7.63 2.74
CA LEU A 28 -14.55 -6.98 3.26
C LEU A 28 -14.81 -6.26 4.58
N ASN A 29 -15.87 -5.45 4.65
CA ASN A 29 -16.23 -4.73 5.88
C ASN A 29 -16.54 -5.70 7.02
N LYS A 30 -17.22 -6.81 6.72
CA LYS A 30 -17.53 -7.84 7.71
C LYS A 30 -16.27 -8.53 8.23
N LEU A 31 -15.33 -8.88 7.35
CA LEU A 31 -14.04 -9.45 7.73
C LEU A 31 -13.25 -8.49 8.62
N LYS A 32 -13.19 -7.20 8.29
CA LYS A 32 -12.51 -6.17 9.09
C LYS A 32 -13.15 -6.00 10.47
N ALA A 33 -14.48 -5.88 10.52
CA ALA A 33 -15.22 -5.71 11.78
C ALA A 33 -15.10 -6.93 12.71
N GLN A 34 -14.89 -8.13 12.16
CA GLN A 34 -14.82 -9.39 12.91
C GLN A 34 -13.41 -9.98 12.96
N LYS A 35 -12.38 -9.18 12.64
CA LYS A 35 -10.99 -9.62 12.55
C LYS A 35 -10.51 -10.41 13.78
N ASN A 36 -10.86 -9.95 14.98
CA ASN A 36 -10.45 -10.56 16.25
C ASN A 36 -11.51 -11.52 16.85
N ALA A 37 -12.61 -11.78 16.14
CA ALA A 37 -13.64 -12.68 16.62
C ALA A 37 -13.20 -14.14 16.47
N ILE A 38 -13.59 -15.00 17.41
CA ILE A 38 -13.20 -16.42 17.48
C ILE A 38 -13.86 -17.27 16.36
N ASN A 39 -14.65 -16.67 15.46
CA ASN A 39 -15.37 -17.41 14.41
C ASN A 39 -14.52 -17.64 13.15
N TYR A 40 -13.45 -18.41 13.30
CA TYR A 40 -12.50 -18.72 12.22
C TYR A 40 -13.17 -19.37 11.00
N ASN A 41 -14.14 -20.26 11.21
CA ASN A 41 -14.84 -20.97 10.14
C ASN A 41 -15.64 -20.00 9.23
N PHE A 42 -16.19 -18.93 9.82
CA PHE A 42 -16.92 -17.91 9.06
C PHE A 42 -15.97 -17.07 8.21
N SER A 43 -14.85 -16.60 8.77
CA SER A 43 -13.84 -15.84 8.01
C SER A 43 -13.28 -16.63 6.82
N GLN A 44 -13.01 -17.93 7.02
CA GLN A 44 -12.57 -18.81 5.94
C GLN A 44 -13.62 -18.96 4.83
N ALA A 45 -14.90 -19.07 5.20
CA ALA A 45 -15.99 -19.16 4.24
C ALA A 45 -16.10 -17.87 3.40
N LEU A 46 -16.04 -16.71 4.05
CA LEU A 46 -16.05 -15.41 3.40
C LEU A 46 -14.85 -15.24 2.45
N CYS A 47 -13.64 -15.66 2.85
CA CYS A 47 -12.47 -15.61 1.98
C CYS A 47 -12.64 -16.48 0.72
N ARG A 48 -13.20 -17.69 0.86
CA ARG A 48 -13.48 -18.58 -0.29
C ARG A 48 -14.55 -18.01 -1.21
N VAL A 49 -15.62 -17.43 -0.65
CA VAL A 49 -16.70 -16.80 -1.43
C VAL A 49 -16.17 -15.58 -2.17
N TYR A 50 -15.40 -14.72 -1.49
CA TYR A 50 -14.78 -13.54 -2.10
C TYR A 50 -13.89 -13.91 -3.29
N ALA A 51 -12.96 -14.85 -3.08
CA ALA A 51 -12.07 -15.35 -4.13
C ALA A 51 -12.86 -16.04 -5.26
N GLY A 52 -13.92 -16.79 -4.92
CA GLY A 52 -14.79 -17.47 -5.88
C GLY A 52 -15.52 -16.48 -6.79
N ILE A 53 -16.09 -15.41 -6.23
CA ILE A 53 -16.73 -14.34 -7.01
C ILE A 53 -15.70 -13.65 -7.90
N CYS A 54 -14.54 -13.24 -7.37
CA CYS A 54 -13.48 -12.61 -8.18
C CYS A 54 -13.08 -13.50 -9.36
N ARG A 55 -12.94 -14.82 -9.13
CA ARG A 55 -12.65 -15.80 -10.19
C ARG A 55 -13.73 -15.85 -11.26
N GLN A 56 -15.00 -15.85 -10.89
CA GLN A 56 -16.11 -15.82 -11.86
C GLN A 56 -16.16 -14.50 -12.64
N LEU A 57 -15.76 -13.40 -12.03
CA LEU A 57 -15.68 -12.09 -12.68
C LEU A 57 -14.45 -11.96 -13.60
N GLY A 58 -13.41 -12.80 -13.42
CA GLY A 58 -12.12 -12.65 -14.08
C GLY A 58 -11.24 -11.56 -13.48
N ASP A 59 -11.57 -11.06 -12.29
CA ASP A 59 -10.90 -9.93 -11.64
C ASP A 59 -9.76 -10.43 -10.73
N LEU A 60 -8.63 -10.73 -11.36
CA LEU A 60 -7.46 -11.29 -10.69
C LEU A 60 -6.76 -10.26 -9.79
N GLU A 61 -6.70 -9.00 -10.21
CA GLU A 61 -6.05 -7.93 -9.45
C GLU A 61 -6.78 -7.66 -8.13
N ARG A 62 -8.11 -7.65 -8.14
CA ARG A 62 -8.87 -7.57 -6.89
C ARG A 62 -8.59 -8.72 -5.94
N ALA A 63 -8.49 -9.94 -6.44
CA ALA A 63 -8.17 -11.10 -5.61
C ALA A 63 -6.74 -11.01 -5.01
N ARG A 64 -5.78 -10.46 -5.76
CA ARG A 64 -4.42 -10.17 -5.29
C ARG A 64 -4.40 -9.09 -4.22
N LEU A 65 -5.10 -7.97 -4.44
CA LEU A 65 -5.26 -6.90 -3.46
C LEU A 65 -5.90 -7.41 -2.17
N PHE A 66 -6.88 -8.31 -2.27
CA PHE A 66 -7.48 -8.95 -1.11
C PHE A 66 -6.47 -9.78 -0.30
N CYS A 67 -5.64 -10.60 -0.97
CA CYS A 67 -4.58 -11.36 -0.30
C CYS A 67 -3.56 -10.45 0.38
N TYR A 68 -3.13 -9.39 -0.32
CA TYR A 68 -2.25 -8.36 0.23
C TYR A 68 -2.85 -7.73 1.51
N SER A 69 -4.13 -7.34 1.47
CA SER A 69 -4.82 -6.77 2.64
C SER A 69 -4.88 -7.74 3.82
N LEU A 70 -5.18 -9.03 3.59
CA LEU A 70 -5.21 -10.03 4.65
C LEU A 70 -3.83 -10.19 5.32
N LEU A 71 -2.76 -10.18 4.53
CA LEU A 71 -1.39 -10.32 5.03
C LEU A 71 -0.93 -9.07 5.78
N LYS A 72 -1.22 -7.87 5.26
CA LYS A 72 -0.82 -6.59 5.87
C LYS A 72 -1.61 -6.24 7.14
N GLU A 73 -2.91 -6.52 7.16
CA GLU A 73 -3.80 -6.04 8.22
C GLU A 73 -3.78 -6.91 9.50
N ASP A 74 -2.73 -7.68 9.78
CA ASP A 74 -2.57 -8.59 10.96
C ASP A 74 -3.78 -9.53 11.20
N PHE A 75 -4.41 -10.08 10.16
CA PHE A 75 -5.47 -11.07 10.36
C PHE A 75 -4.91 -12.33 11.04
N PRO A 76 -5.61 -12.90 12.04
CA PRO A 76 -5.16 -14.12 12.69
C PRO A 76 -5.16 -15.28 11.70
N ASP A 77 -4.12 -16.13 11.77
CA ASP A 77 -3.90 -17.25 10.86
C ASP A 77 -3.98 -16.86 9.36
N SER A 78 -3.44 -15.68 9.00
CA SER A 78 -3.52 -15.15 7.63
C SER A 78 -2.99 -16.16 6.59
N GLU A 79 -1.97 -16.94 6.91
CA GLU A 79 -1.44 -18.03 6.07
C GLU A 79 -2.48 -19.12 5.78
N LYS A 80 -3.36 -19.45 6.74
CA LYS A 80 -4.46 -20.40 6.53
C LYS A 80 -5.50 -19.80 5.61
N LEU A 81 -5.83 -18.51 5.78
CA LEU A 81 -6.74 -17.81 4.88
C LEU A 81 -6.21 -17.79 3.44
N ILE A 82 -4.91 -17.55 3.26
CA ILE A 82 -4.25 -17.66 1.95
C ILE A 82 -4.34 -19.08 1.38
N LEU A 83 -4.14 -20.13 2.19
CA LEU A 83 -4.33 -21.52 1.72
C LEU A 83 -5.76 -21.75 1.21
N PHE A 84 -6.78 -21.24 1.91
CA PHE A 84 -8.16 -21.38 1.46
C PHE A 84 -8.46 -20.62 0.17
N ILE A 85 -7.87 -19.43 0.01
CA ILE A 85 -8.02 -18.62 -1.21
C ILE A 85 -7.32 -19.28 -2.39
N THR A 86 -6.09 -19.75 -2.22
CA THR A 86 -5.30 -20.41 -3.27
C THR A 86 -5.94 -21.72 -3.75
N ASN A 87 -6.59 -22.46 -2.86
CA ASN A 87 -7.41 -23.61 -3.24
C ASN A 87 -8.60 -23.22 -4.14
N ILE A 88 -9.11 -21.99 -4.05
CA ILE A 88 -10.14 -21.49 -4.97
C ILE A 88 -9.53 -21.00 -6.27
N TRP A 89 -8.42 -20.28 -6.23
CA TRP A 89 -7.77 -19.74 -7.42
C TRP A 89 -6.25 -19.60 -7.23
N SER A 90 -5.48 -20.57 -7.75
CA SER A 90 -4.02 -20.62 -7.62
C SER A 90 -3.30 -19.51 -8.39
N ASP A 91 -3.86 -19.04 -9.51
CA ASP A 91 -3.24 -18.06 -10.41
C ASP A 91 -2.93 -16.71 -9.73
N ILE A 92 -3.57 -16.46 -8.58
CA ILE A 92 -3.29 -15.32 -7.71
C ILE A 92 -1.79 -15.25 -7.39
N PHE A 93 -1.11 -16.39 -7.20
CA PHE A 93 0.30 -16.46 -6.78
C PHE A 93 1.29 -16.91 -7.87
N VAL A 94 0.87 -17.03 -9.13
CA VAL A 94 1.72 -17.59 -10.21
C VAL A 94 2.56 -16.52 -10.94
N PHE A 95 2.25 -15.24 -10.77
CA PHE A 95 2.91 -14.15 -11.51
C PHE A 95 4.29 -13.75 -10.96
N GLN A 96 5.18 -13.22 -11.79
CA GLN A 96 6.56 -12.90 -11.38
C GLN A 96 6.75 -11.45 -10.88
N GLY A 97 5.70 -10.83 -10.32
CA GLY A 97 5.73 -9.45 -9.84
C GLY A 97 6.40 -9.28 -8.47
N ALA A 98 6.89 -8.07 -8.18
CA ALA A 98 7.52 -7.71 -6.91
C ALA A 98 6.61 -8.01 -5.70
N ILE A 99 5.33 -7.64 -5.82
CA ILE A 99 4.33 -7.88 -4.78
C ILE A 99 4.06 -9.37 -4.57
N ASN A 100 4.10 -10.21 -5.62
CA ASN A 100 3.96 -11.65 -5.43
C ASN A 100 5.09 -12.23 -4.59
N LYS A 101 6.34 -11.84 -4.90
CA LYS A 101 7.52 -12.27 -4.14
C LYS A 101 7.38 -11.90 -2.67
N ALA A 102 6.94 -10.67 -2.39
CA ALA A 102 6.67 -10.21 -1.02
C ALA A 102 5.57 -11.01 -0.33
N MET A 103 4.41 -11.22 -0.98
CA MET A 103 3.30 -12.00 -0.40
C MET A 103 3.73 -13.45 -0.12
N GLN A 104 4.45 -14.09 -1.06
CA GLN A 104 4.97 -15.43 -0.85
C GLN A 104 5.93 -15.49 0.33
N LEU A 105 6.86 -14.52 0.45
CA LEU A 105 7.80 -14.48 1.56
C LEU A 105 7.08 -14.37 2.91
N VAL A 106 6.13 -13.45 3.04
CA VAL A 106 5.35 -13.27 4.27
C VAL A 106 4.64 -14.56 4.65
N VAL A 107 3.94 -15.19 3.70
CA VAL A 107 3.23 -16.45 3.96
C VAL A 107 4.20 -17.56 4.37
N ARG A 108 5.38 -17.65 3.75
CA ARG A 108 6.40 -18.64 4.14
C ARG A 108 6.95 -18.40 5.55
N GLN A 109 7.14 -17.15 5.94
CA GLN A 109 7.64 -16.79 7.27
C GLN A 109 6.61 -17.03 8.39
N SER A 110 5.32 -16.84 8.10
CA SER A 110 4.26 -17.02 9.10
C SER A 110 3.73 -18.46 9.19
N ALA A 111 3.93 -19.27 8.15
CA ALA A 111 3.44 -20.64 8.10
C ALA A 111 4.18 -21.62 9.03
N SER A 112 3.43 -22.51 9.69
CA SER A 112 4.01 -23.71 10.32
C SER A 112 4.61 -24.64 9.26
N ASN A 113 5.47 -25.57 9.69
CA ASN A 113 6.10 -26.53 8.77
C ASN A 113 5.07 -27.35 7.98
N GLU A 114 3.98 -27.77 8.63
CA GLU A 114 2.90 -28.53 7.97
C GLU A 114 2.15 -27.66 6.94
N MET A 115 1.89 -26.40 7.29
CA MET A 115 1.22 -25.44 6.40
C MET A 115 2.10 -25.11 5.19
N LEU A 116 3.39 -24.91 5.41
CA LEU A 116 4.38 -24.66 4.37
C LEU A 116 4.47 -25.85 3.40
N ALA A 117 4.44 -27.09 3.90
CA ALA A 117 4.43 -28.29 3.06
C ALA A 117 3.17 -28.34 2.16
N CYS A 118 2.00 -28.03 2.72
CA CYS A 118 0.76 -27.92 1.94
C CYS A 118 0.85 -26.84 0.87
N LEU A 119 1.20 -25.60 1.25
CA LEU A 119 1.31 -24.47 0.32
C LEU A 119 2.34 -24.73 -0.78
N SER A 120 3.48 -25.33 -0.43
CA SER A 120 4.53 -25.66 -1.41
C SER A 120 4.05 -26.68 -2.44
N ALA A 121 3.24 -27.66 -2.02
CA ALA A 121 2.63 -28.63 -2.93
C ALA A 121 1.58 -27.98 -3.87
N TYR A 122 0.80 -27.01 -3.38
CA TYR A 122 -0.22 -26.33 -4.19
C TYR A 122 0.34 -25.27 -5.14
N LEU A 123 1.41 -24.59 -4.74
CA LEU A 123 1.96 -23.43 -5.46
C LEU A 123 3.30 -23.72 -6.15
N ASN A 124 3.78 -24.97 -6.09
CA ASN A 124 5.07 -25.39 -6.63
C ASN A 124 6.24 -24.49 -6.16
N TRP A 125 6.27 -24.16 -4.87
CA TRP A 125 7.33 -23.31 -4.32
C TRP A 125 8.65 -24.08 -4.23
N GLU A 126 9.71 -23.49 -4.81
CA GLU A 126 11.06 -23.99 -4.64
C GLU A 126 11.55 -23.69 -3.21
N GLN A 127 12.20 -24.67 -2.57
CA GLN A 127 12.74 -24.56 -1.20
C GLN A 127 13.96 -23.61 -1.09
N SER A 128 14.45 -23.06 -2.21
CA SER A 128 15.75 -22.39 -2.32
C SER A 128 15.75 -20.87 -2.09
N SER A 129 14.58 -20.23 -1.97
CA SER A 129 14.51 -18.78 -1.81
C SER A 129 14.83 -18.35 -0.37
N SER A 130 15.70 -17.34 -0.20
CA SER A 130 15.96 -16.71 1.10
C SER A 130 14.66 -16.31 1.79
N LEU A 131 14.54 -16.64 3.08
CA LEU A 131 13.44 -16.22 3.94
C LEU A 131 13.74 -14.90 4.66
N ASP A 132 14.77 -14.16 4.26
CA ASP A 132 15.12 -12.89 4.92
C ASP A 132 14.38 -11.70 4.28
N ALA A 133 13.46 -11.11 5.04
CA ALA A 133 12.69 -9.95 4.61
C ALA A 133 13.55 -8.69 4.43
N GLY A 134 14.59 -8.49 5.24
CA GLY A 134 15.49 -7.34 5.11
C GLY A 134 16.30 -7.38 3.81
N ILE A 135 16.80 -8.55 3.43
CA ILE A 135 17.49 -8.77 2.14
C ILE A 135 16.51 -8.55 0.98
N MET A 136 15.29 -9.09 1.07
CA MET A 136 14.29 -8.89 0.02
C MET A 136 13.91 -7.41 -0.14
N ILE A 137 13.69 -6.69 0.95
CA ILE A 137 13.43 -5.24 0.94
C ILE A 137 14.59 -4.50 0.28
N SER A 138 15.83 -4.81 0.65
CA SER A 138 17.02 -4.17 0.09
C SER A 138 17.11 -4.38 -1.43
N ASN A 139 16.85 -5.60 -1.89
CA ASN A 139 16.84 -5.91 -3.32
C ASN A 139 15.74 -5.16 -4.07
N LEU A 140 14.51 -5.13 -3.53
CA LEU A 140 13.39 -4.40 -4.14
C LEU A 140 13.65 -2.89 -4.23
N LEU A 141 14.28 -2.30 -3.20
CA LEU A 141 14.67 -0.88 -3.19
C LEU A 141 15.74 -0.57 -4.25
N LEU A 142 16.65 -1.50 -4.55
CA LEU A 142 17.62 -1.34 -5.64
C LEU A 142 16.98 -1.55 -7.02
N GLU A 143 16.11 -2.56 -7.15
CA GLU A 143 15.36 -2.85 -8.37
C GLU A 143 14.50 -1.64 -8.79
N MET A 144 13.74 -1.05 -7.87
CA MET A 144 12.85 0.08 -8.20
C MET A 144 13.62 1.33 -8.68
N GLN A 145 14.85 1.54 -8.21
CA GLN A 145 15.69 2.68 -8.63
C GLN A 145 16.19 2.52 -10.07
N SER A 146 16.44 1.29 -10.50
CA SER A 146 17.00 0.96 -11.82
C SER A 146 15.94 0.52 -12.85
N CYS A 147 14.72 0.20 -12.40
CA CYS A 147 13.65 -0.32 -13.24
C CYS A 147 13.11 0.73 -14.22
N THR A 148 13.34 0.54 -15.52
CA THR A 148 12.89 1.47 -16.57
C THR A 148 11.37 1.62 -16.62
N LYS A 149 10.61 0.59 -16.22
CA LYS A 149 9.14 0.60 -16.23
C LYS A 149 8.50 1.48 -15.15
N VAL A 150 9.28 1.97 -14.19
CA VAL A 150 8.80 2.96 -13.21
C VAL A 150 8.64 4.29 -13.91
N GLU A 151 7.44 4.60 -14.40
CA GLU A 151 7.15 5.77 -15.20
C GLU A 151 5.90 6.52 -14.69
N PHE A 152 5.69 7.72 -15.22
CA PHE A 152 4.48 8.49 -14.98
C PHE A 152 3.41 8.17 -16.02
N HIS A 153 2.17 7.97 -15.57
CA HIS A 153 0.98 7.82 -16.39
C HIS A 153 -0.08 8.86 -16.01
N LEU A 154 -0.92 9.23 -16.97
CA LEU A 154 -2.04 10.13 -16.70
C LEU A 154 -3.22 9.35 -16.13
N SER A 155 -3.75 9.84 -15.02
CA SER A 155 -4.92 9.34 -14.31
C SER A 155 -5.95 10.46 -14.19
N GLU A 156 -7.21 10.17 -14.50
CA GLU A 156 -8.31 11.13 -14.31
C GLU A 156 -8.48 11.52 -12.84
N GLN A 157 -8.28 10.56 -11.94
CA GLN A 157 -8.46 10.74 -10.50
C GLN A 157 -7.21 11.30 -9.82
N TYR A 158 -6.01 10.85 -10.25
CA TYR A 158 -4.74 11.11 -9.57
C TYR A 158 -3.81 12.08 -10.33
N GLY A 159 -4.16 12.54 -11.53
CA GLY A 159 -3.29 13.40 -12.34
C GLY A 159 -2.10 12.64 -12.92
N GLU A 160 -0.89 13.20 -12.82
CA GLU A 160 0.33 12.51 -13.23
C GLU A 160 0.77 11.54 -12.13
N ASP A 161 0.34 10.29 -12.24
CA ASP A 161 0.53 9.23 -11.23
C ASP A 161 1.52 8.16 -11.71
N LEU A 162 1.86 7.22 -10.84
CA LEU A 162 2.80 6.15 -11.10
C LEU A 162 2.20 5.00 -11.91
N SER A 163 3.02 4.41 -12.77
CA SER A 163 2.73 3.15 -13.47
C SER A 163 2.38 1.98 -12.53
N GLU A 164 1.68 0.96 -13.05
CA GLU A 164 1.36 -0.27 -12.31
C GLU A 164 2.61 -0.99 -11.78
N ASP A 165 3.69 -1.02 -12.55
CA ASP A 165 4.96 -1.61 -12.13
C ASP A 165 5.55 -0.89 -10.91
N ALA A 166 5.46 0.44 -10.87
CA ALA A 166 5.87 1.24 -9.72
C ALA A 166 5.02 0.93 -8.47
N TRP A 167 3.71 0.81 -8.64
CA TRP A 167 2.79 0.44 -7.56
C TRP A 167 3.06 -0.96 -7.01
N GLN A 168 3.46 -1.93 -7.84
CA GLN A 168 3.87 -3.24 -7.36
C GLN A 168 5.07 -3.17 -6.40
N TYR A 169 6.09 -2.34 -6.69
CA TYR A 169 7.21 -2.15 -5.76
C TYR A 169 6.76 -1.47 -4.46
N ILE A 170 5.92 -0.45 -4.56
CA ILE A 170 5.37 0.24 -3.39
C ILE A 170 4.65 -0.76 -2.48
N PHE A 171 3.70 -1.54 -3.01
CA PHE A 171 2.97 -2.53 -2.21
C PHE A 171 3.87 -3.64 -1.67
N ALA A 172 4.88 -4.07 -2.43
CA ALA A 172 5.81 -5.11 -1.99
C ALA A 172 6.63 -4.65 -0.77
N VAL A 173 7.23 -3.46 -0.85
CA VAL A 173 8.04 -2.91 0.24
C VAL A 173 7.16 -2.56 1.44
N ASP A 174 5.99 -1.97 1.21
CA ASP A 174 5.01 -1.66 2.26
C ASP A 174 4.57 -2.91 3.03
N LEU A 175 4.24 -4.00 2.32
CA LEU A 175 3.90 -5.28 2.95
C LEU A 175 5.04 -5.76 3.84
N LEU A 176 6.24 -5.91 3.30
CA LEU A 176 7.37 -6.46 4.04
C LEU A 176 7.74 -5.58 5.25
N CYS A 177 7.76 -4.25 5.09
CA CYS A 177 8.02 -3.31 6.18
C CYS A 177 6.98 -3.41 7.30
N SER A 178 5.70 -3.66 6.97
CA SER A 178 4.65 -3.86 7.98
C SER A 178 4.90 -5.07 8.90
N HIS A 179 5.62 -6.08 8.40
CA HIS A 179 6.08 -7.23 9.20
C HIS A 179 7.39 -6.95 9.94
N MET A 180 8.22 -6.03 9.45
CA MET A 180 9.44 -5.58 10.14
C MET A 180 9.19 -4.55 11.26
N LYS A 181 7.97 -3.99 11.33
CA LYS A 181 7.54 -2.97 12.31
C LYS A 181 8.21 -1.62 12.12
N TRP A 182 7.71 -0.62 12.87
CA TRP A 182 8.07 0.78 12.68
C TRP A 182 9.57 1.05 12.86
N ASP A 183 10.16 0.66 13.98
CA ASP A 183 11.54 1.01 14.32
C ASP A 183 12.52 0.55 13.23
N TRP A 184 12.39 -0.70 12.79
CA TRP A 184 13.22 -1.24 11.72
C TRP A 184 12.99 -0.49 10.39
N THR A 185 11.73 -0.22 10.05
CA THR A 185 11.33 0.44 8.80
C THR A 185 11.86 1.87 8.75
N HIS A 186 11.67 2.63 9.83
CA HIS A 186 12.14 4.00 9.97
C HIS A 186 13.66 4.07 9.86
N ASP A 187 14.38 3.21 10.58
CA ASP A 187 15.84 3.31 10.68
C ASP A 187 16.56 2.74 9.46
N ASN A 188 16.02 1.71 8.81
CA ASN A 188 16.72 1.02 7.73
C ASN A 188 16.20 1.36 6.33
N VAL A 189 14.92 1.74 6.18
CA VAL A 189 14.35 2.05 4.87
C VAL A 189 14.21 3.56 4.71
N ILE A 190 13.44 4.21 5.58
CA ILE A 190 13.15 5.65 5.45
C ILE A 190 14.45 6.46 5.62
N SER A 191 15.15 6.26 6.73
CA SER A 191 16.32 7.07 7.12
C SER A 191 17.57 6.77 6.29
N LYS A 192 17.81 5.49 5.93
CA LYS A 192 19.06 5.07 5.27
C LYS A 192 18.95 4.92 3.75
N VAL A 193 17.75 4.86 3.18
CA VAL A 193 17.56 4.63 1.74
C VAL A 193 16.70 5.72 1.09
N LEU A 194 15.48 5.93 1.57
CA LEU A 194 14.53 6.82 0.91
C LEU A 194 14.94 8.30 1.02
N TRP A 195 15.29 8.78 2.21
CA TRP A 195 15.77 10.15 2.37
C TRP A 195 17.08 10.43 1.63
N PRO A 196 18.12 9.58 1.71
CA PRO A 196 19.32 9.77 0.92
C PRO A 196 19.07 9.78 -0.60
N SER A 197 18.12 8.99 -1.10
CA SER A 197 17.72 9.02 -2.52
C SER A 197 17.18 10.40 -2.93
N MET A 198 16.29 10.98 -2.10
CA MET A 198 15.76 12.32 -2.34
C MET A 198 16.84 13.41 -2.25
N ASP A 199 17.68 13.38 -1.22
CA ASP A 199 18.77 14.34 -1.04
C ASP A 199 19.75 14.31 -2.24
N ASN A 200 20.11 13.11 -2.70
CA ASN A 200 20.94 12.93 -3.89
C ASN A 200 20.29 13.50 -5.15
N TRP A 201 18.97 13.33 -5.34
CA TRP A 201 18.26 13.91 -6.48
C TRP A 201 18.22 15.44 -6.42
N ILE A 202 17.96 16.03 -5.25
CA ILE A 202 17.98 17.51 -5.08
C ILE A 202 19.38 18.06 -5.39
N LYS A 203 20.44 17.44 -4.85
CA LYS A 203 21.83 17.86 -5.10
C LYS A 203 22.20 17.81 -6.58
N LYS A 204 21.84 16.72 -7.28
CA LYS A 204 22.08 16.58 -8.72
C LYS A 204 21.32 17.60 -9.56
N ARG A 205 20.10 17.98 -9.16
CA ARG A 205 19.32 19.03 -9.84
C ARG A 205 19.93 20.42 -9.69
N LYS A 206 20.54 20.71 -8.54
CA LYS A 206 21.20 21.99 -8.26
C LYS A 206 22.64 22.08 -8.78
N GLY A 207 23.26 20.95 -9.11
CA GLY A 207 24.62 20.86 -9.65
C GLY A 207 24.70 20.85 -11.18
N HIS A 208 25.86 21.20 -11.73
CA HIS A 208 26.19 21.09 -13.16
C HIS A 208 26.80 19.73 -13.55
N GLU A 209 26.57 18.66 -12.78
CA GLU A 209 27.21 17.37 -13.04
C GLU A 209 26.46 16.52 -14.07
N THR A 210 27.19 16.06 -15.10
CA THR A 210 26.75 15.21 -16.21
C THR A 210 26.46 13.76 -15.84
N ALA A 211 26.31 13.44 -14.54
CA ALA A 211 25.99 12.09 -14.09
C ALA A 211 24.52 11.77 -14.39
N GLN A 212 24.20 10.49 -14.63
CA GLN A 212 22.84 10.04 -14.89
C GLN A 212 21.92 10.50 -13.74
N SER A 213 21.01 11.42 -14.08
CA SER A 213 20.08 12.02 -13.15
C SER A 213 19.10 10.96 -12.67
N ILE A 214 18.78 10.96 -11.36
CA ILE A 214 17.73 10.10 -10.83
C ILE A 214 16.42 10.53 -11.49
N ARG A 215 15.67 9.59 -12.06
CA ARG A 215 14.42 9.90 -12.77
C ARG A 215 13.37 10.43 -11.79
N ASP A 216 12.60 11.42 -12.23
CA ASP A 216 11.55 12.04 -11.43
C ASP A 216 10.48 11.02 -10.98
N SER A 217 10.17 10.01 -11.81
CA SER A 217 9.25 8.92 -11.46
C SER A 217 9.74 8.07 -10.28
N VAL A 218 11.05 7.86 -10.13
CA VAL A 218 11.65 7.15 -8.99
C VAL A 218 11.50 7.98 -7.71
N ILE A 219 11.58 9.29 -7.80
CA ILE A 219 11.39 10.20 -6.65
C ILE A 219 9.92 10.30 -6.26
N ALA A 220 9.01 10.36 -7.23
CA ALA A 220 7.59 10.25 -6.96
C ALA A 220 7.26 8.92 -6.26
N LEU A 221 7.80 7.79 -6.75
CA LEU A 221 7.68 6.49 -6.08
C LEU A 221 8.21 6.55 -4.64
N THR A 222 9.39 7.12 -4.43
CA THR A 222 10.01 7.27 -3.11
C THR A 222 9.11 8.05 -2.14
N LEU A 223 8.53 9.17 -2.58
CA LEU A 223 7.60 9.98 -1.79
C LEU A 223 6.31 9.22 -1.46
N ARG A 224 5.68 8.56 -2.44
CA ARG A 224 4.49 7.72 -2.19
C ARG A 224 4.81 6.62 -1.18
N LEU A 225 5.98 6.00 -1.28
CA LEU A 225 6.42 4.97 -0.35
C LEU A 225 6.62 5.52 1.07
N ILE A 226 7.24 6.70 1.24
CA ILE A 226 7.38 7.34 2.56
C ILE A 226 6.02 7.54 3.24
N GLY A 227 5.02 8.07 2.52
CA GLY A 227 3.68 8.27 3.05
C GLY A 227 3.06 6.97 3.56
N ARG A 228 3.14 5.91 2.76
CA ARG A 228 2.62 4.59 3.12
C ARG A 228 3.36 3.94 4.29
N LEU A 229 4.69 4.02 4.31
CA LEU A 229 5.48 3.48 5.41
C LEU A 229 5.24 4.26 6.72
N GLY A 230 4.96 5.56 6.64
CA GLY A 230 4.57 6.36 7.81
C GLY A 230 3.26 5.89 8.45
N GLN A 231 2.34 5.29 7.68
CA GLN A 231 1.12 4.68 8.25
C GLN A 231 1.41 3.50 9.19
N ILE A 232 2.55 2.82 9.02
CA ILE A 232 3.00 1.80 9.98
C ILE A 232 3.27 2.46 11.33
N GLY A 233 3.99 3.58 11.34
CA GLY A 233 4.27 4.36 12.55
C GLY A 233 3.01 4.91 13.20
N LEU A 234 2.04 5.40 12.41
CA LEU A 234 0.74 5.85 12.94
C LEU A 234 0.00 4.71 13.64
N LYS A 235 -0.07 3.54 12.98
CA LYS A 235 -0.73 2.34 13.53
C LYS A 235 -0.05 1.84 14.82
N GLU A 236 1.26 2.01 14.94
CA GLU A 236 2.05 1.62 16.12
C GLU A 236 2.15 2.72 17.19
N GLY A 237 1.48 3.87 16.99
CA GLY A 237 1.42 4.95 17.98
C GLY A 237 2.63 5.90 17.98
N CYS A 238 3.48 5.85 16.96
CA CYS A 238 4.71 6.65 16.83
C CYS A 238 4.44 8.06 16.27
N LEU A 239 3.41 8.75 16.78
CA LEU A 239 2.87 9.99 16.23
C LEU A 239 3.93 11.08 16.02
N ALA A 240 4.79 11.30 17.01
CA ALA A 240 5.82 12.35 16.95
C ALA A 240 6.85 12.11 15.83
N ALA A 241 7.25 10.85 15.62
CA ALA A 241 8.18 10.50 14.54
C ALA A 241 7.52 10.69 13.17
N VAL A 242 6.25 10.30 13.04
CA VAL A 242 5.50 10.49 11.79
C VAL A 242 5.24 11.98 11.51
N LYS A 243 4.96 12.79 12.55
CA LYS A 243 4.82 14.25 12.40
C LYS A 243 6.11 14.91 11.92
N ASN A 244 7.28 14.42 12.34
CA ASN A 244 8.56 14.90 11.80
C ASN A 244 8.68 14.59 10.30
N ILE A 245 8.29 13.39 9.88
CA ILE A 245 8.26 13.01 8.46
C ILE A 245 7.31 13.90 7.67
N SER A 246 6.06 14.07 8.13
CA SER A 246 5.09 14.91 7.43
C SER A 246 5.55 16.36 7.35
N SER A 247 6.24 16.87 8.38
CA SER A 247 6.82 18.21 8.41
C SER A 247 7.92 18.38 7.35
N VAL A 248 8.80 17.38 7.16
CA VAL A 248 9.83 17.39 6.10
C VAL A 248 9.20 17.35 4.71
N VAL A 249 8.20 16.49 4.50
CA VAL A 249 7.46 16.44 3.22
C VAL A 249 6.69 17.74 2.98
N GLY A 250 6.12 18.33 4.02
CA GLY A 250 5.38 19.59 3.94
C GLY A 250 6.27 20.75 3.55
N LEU A 251 7.48 20.83 4.14
CA LEU A 251 8.49 21.82 3.75
C LEU A 251 8.89 21.65 2.27
N PHE A 252 9.06 20.41 1.81
CA PHE A 252 9.33 20.12 0.40
C PHE A 252 8.21 20.64 -0.51
N VAL A 253 6.95 20.37 -0.16
CA VAL A 253 5.77 20.84 -0.91
C VAL A 253 5.68 22.37 -0.97
N GLN A 254 5.96 23.06 0.13
CA GLN A 254 5.90 24.53 0.19
C GLN A 254 6.87 25.23 -0.77
N HIS A 255 8.06 24.64 -0.98
CA HIS A 255 9.11 25.17 -1.85
C HIS A 255 9.05 24.61 -3.27
N ALA A 256 8.14 23.66 -3.55
CA ALA A 256 8.14 22.90 -4.79
C ALA A 256 8.00 23.77 -6.05
N LYS A 257 7.21 24.86 -5.98
CA LYS A 257 7.07 25.81 -7.09
C LYS A 257 8.35 26.63 -7.31
N GLU A 258 8.95 27.13 -6.25
CA GLU A 258 10.16 27.96 -6.31
C GLU A 258 11.37 27.17 -6.82
N GLU A 259 11.42 25.87 -6.49
CA GLU A 259 12.47 24.93 -6.89
C GLU A 259 12.17 24.19 -8.21
N ALA A 260 11.15 24.63 -8.96
CA ALA A 260 10.72 24.08 -10.24
C ALA A 260 10.57 22.54 -10.22
N ILE A 261 9.96 22.01 -9.16
CA ILE A 261 9.75 20.56 -8.98
C ILE A 261 8.75 20.05 -10.04
N PRO A 262 9.01 18.90 -10.70
CA PRO A 262 8.12 18.30 -11.68
C PRO A 262 6.76 18.00 -11.11
N TRP A 263 5.71 18.14 -11.92
CA TRP A 263 4.34 18.07 -11.46
C TRP A 263 3.98 16.73 -10.79
N GLY A 264 4.31 15.58 -11.41
CA GLY A 264 4.08 14.27 -10.80
C GLY A 264 4.81 14.06 -9.47
N VAL A 265 5.97 14.70 -9.28
CA VAL A 265 6.71 14.67 -8.00
C VAL A 265 6.01 15.51 -6.93
N GLN A 266 5.46 16.68 -7.30
CA GLN A 266 4.66 17.49 -6.39
C GLN A 266 3.40 16.73 -5.95
N LEU A 267 2.67 16.13 -6.90
CA LEU A 267 1.49 15.32 -6.61
C LEU A 267 1.82 14.17 -5.67
N ALA A 268 2.91 13.45 -5.92
CA ALA A 268 3.35 12.36 -5.06
C ALA A 268 3.64 12.81 -3.62
N ALA A 269 4.27 13.98 -3.44
CA ALA A 269 4.50 14.56 -2.12
C ALA A 269 3.19 14.94 -1.42
N VAL A 270 2.24 15.53 -2.15
CA VAL A 270 0.92 15.88 -1.58
C VAL A 270 0.13 14.62 -1.21
N TYR A 271 0.13 13.58 -2.04
CA TYR A 271 -0.51 12.31 -1.67
C TYR A 271 0.19 11.64 -0.48
N SER A 272 1.51 11.76 -0.37
CA SER A 272 2.22 11.33 0.84
C SER A 272 1.75 12.10 2.07
N LEU A 273 1.49 13.41 1.98
CA LEU A 273 0.93 14.16 3.10
C LEU A 273 -0.48 13.69 3.45
N CYS A 274 -1.32 13.36 2.46
CA CYS A 274 -2.64 12.77 2.72
C CYS A 274 -2.52 11.45 3.49
N ASP A 275 -1.59 10.57 3.09
CA ASP A 275 -1.35 9.30 3.78
C ASP A 275 -0.88 9.48 5.24
N LEU A 276 -0.22 10.61 5.53
CA LEU A 276 0.30 10.99 6.85
C LEU A 276 -0.68 11.90 7.63
N GLY A 277 -1.87 12.16 7.10
CA GLY A 277 -2.82 13.16 7.61
C GLY A 277 -3.05 13.10 9.12
N SER A 278 -3.21 11.90 9.67
CA SER A 278 -3.45 11.69 11.10
C SER A 278 -2.28 12.11 12.02
N SER A 279 -1.09 12.41 11.48
CA SER A 279 0.04 12.88 12.30
C SER A 279 -0.07 14.34 12.72
N ASP A 280 -0.66 15.16 11.85
CA ASP A 280 -0.78 16.61 12.05
C ASP A 280 -1.90 17.17 11.14
N PRO A 281 -3.18 16.83 11.39
CA PRO A 281 -4.26 17.10 10.45
C PRO A 281 -4.37 18.57 10.01
N GLU A 282 -4.37 19.50 10.97
CA GLU A 282 -4.47 20.94 10.70
C GLU A 282 -3.27 21.44 9.89
N GLY A 283 -2.05 21.16 10.35
CA GLY A 283 -0.82 21.61 9.69
C GLY A 283 -0.69 21.05 8.26
N ILE A 284 -1.08 19.80 8.04
CA ILE A 284 -1.07 19.18 6.72
C ILE A 284 -2.08 19.85 5.78
N VAL A 285 -3.31 20.09 6.24
CA VAL A 285 -4.35 20.77 5.44
C VAL A 285 -3.89 22.18 5.06
N GLU A 286 -3.30 22.94 5.99
CA GLU A 286 -2.74 24.27 5.73
C GLU A 286 -1.65 24.23 4.65
N VAL A 287 -0.71 23.27 4.74
CA VAL A 287 0.35 23.09 3.75
C VAL A 287 -0.23 22.80 2.36
N ILE A 288 -1.20 21.89 2.26
CA ILE A 288 -1.82 21.52 0.97
C ILE A 288 -2.59 22.71 0.38
N HIS A 289 -3.31 23.49 1.21
CA HIS A 289 -3.99 24.71 0.75
C HIS A 289 -3.01 25.77 0.25
N ALA A 290 -1.92 26.01 0.98
CA ALA A 290 -0.89 26.97 0.57
C ALA A 290 -0.25 26.55 -0.77
N TRP A 291 0.04 25.27 -0.95
CA TRP A 291 0.52 24.72 -2.23
C TRP A 291 -0.52 24.91 -3.35
N ARG A 292 -1.79 24.60 -3.09
CA ARG A 292 -2.88 24.77 -4.07
C ARG A 292 -3.02 26.21 -4.56
N ALA A 293 -2.84 27.18 -3.67
CA ALA A 293 -2.90 28.60 -4.03
C ALA A 293 -1.73 29.05 -4.92
N LYS A 294 -0.61 28.32 -4.89
CA LYS A 294 0.59 28.63 -5.67
C LYS A 294 0.58 28.00 -7.07
N VAL A 295 0.00 26.82 -7.24
CA VAL A 295 0.09 26.07 -8.51
C VAL A 295 -0.98 26.52 -9.52
N HIS A 296 -0.66 26.42 -10.82
CA HIS A 296 -1.60 26.77 -11.91
C HIS A 296 -2.18 25.53 -12.60
N ASN A 297 -1.68 24.35 -12.28
CA ASN A 297 -2.15 23.07 -12.81
C ASN A 297 -3.53 22.73 -12.23
N ASN A 298 -4.33 21.99 -13.00
CA ASN A 298 -5.59 21.44 -12.50
C ASN A 298 -5.32 20.47 -11.35
N ILE A 299 -6.03 20.67 -10.24
CA ILE A 299 -5.88 19.84 -9.04
C ILE A 299 -6.69 18.54 -9.22
N PRO A 300 -6.08 17.35 -9.11
CA PRO A 300 -6.80 16.09 -9.19
C PRO A 300 -7.86 15.94 -8.10
N SER A 301 -8.95 15.23 -8.40
CA SER A 301 -10.05 15.02 -7.46
C SER A 301 -9.61 14.25 -6.21
N ALA A 302 -8.66 13.32 -6.34
CA ALA A 302 -8.11 12.59 -5.20
C ALA A 302 -7.48 13.50 -4.12
N ILE A 303 -6.90 14.64 -4.51
CA ILE A 303 -6.36 15.60 -3.53
C ILE A 303 -7.50 16.28 -2.78
N THR A 304 -8.59 16.63 -3.46
CA THR A 304 -9.76 17.23 -2.82
C THR A 304 -10.41 16.25 -1.83
N ASN A 305 -10.52 14.98 -2.21
CA ASN A 305 -11.01 13.93 -1.31
C ASN A 305 -10.08 13.74 -0.11
N GLY A 306 -8.76 13.69 -0.35
CA GLY A 306 -7.77 13.57 0.73
C GLY A 306 -7.84 14.73 1.74
N ILE A 307 -7.99 15.98 1.27
CA ILE A 307 -8.21 17.13 2.16
C ILE A 307 -9.48 16.91 3.01
N ALA A 308 -10.59 16.52 2.39
CA ALA A 308 -11.85 16.30 3.10
C ALA A 308 -11.73 15.18 4.16
N GLU A 309 -11.02 14.10 3.86
CA GLU A 309 -10.73 13.01 4.81
C GLU A 309 -9.92 13.53 6.01
N ILE A 310 -8.85 14.32 5.77
CA ILE A 310 -8.02 14.86 6.85
C ILE A 310 -8.80 15.89 7.68
N THR A 311 -9.57 16.77 7.06
CA THR A 311 -10.41 17.76 7.77
C THR A 311 -11.42 17.07 8.69
N SER A 312 -11.98 15.94 8.26
CA SER A 312 -12.90 15.16 9.12
C SER A 312 -12.23 14.65 10.40
N LEU A 313 -10.92 14.42 10.39
CA LEU A 313 -10.15 14.04 11.59
C LEU A 313 -10.05 15.21 12.59
N CYS A 314 -9.83 16.44 12.11
CA CYS A 314 -9.80 17.64 12.96
C CYS A 314 -11.14 17.85 13.70
N GLU A 315 -12.25 17.61 13.00
CA GLU A 315 -13.60 17.74 13.55
C GLU A 315 -13.90 16.67 14.62
N MET A 316 -13.33 15.47 14.48
CA MET A 316 -13.47 14.40 15.47
C MET A 316 -12.64 14.67 16.74
N GLU A 317 -11.44 15.25 16.62
CA GLU A 317 -10.60 15.60 17.77
C GLU A 317 -11.18 16.75 18.61
N SER A 318 -11.85 17.71 17.96
CA SER A 318 -12.52 18.84 18.62
C SER A 318 -13.86 18.47 19.27
N ALA A 319 -14.44 17.31 18.95
CA ALA A 319 -15.70 16.81 19.49
C ALA A 319 -15.56 15.94 20.75
N LEU A 320 -14.34 15.66 21.23
CA LEU A 320 -14.12 14.96 22.50
C LEU A 320 -14.46 15.89 23.69
N PRO A 321 -15.50 15.60 24.50
CA PRO A 321 -15.83 16.45 25.63
C PRO A 321 -14.69 16.40 26.66
N ILE A 322 -14.22 17.59 27.06
CA ILE A 322 -13.36 17.80 28.22
C ILE A 322 -14.06 17.11 29.40
N LYS A 323 -13.51 15.99 29.87
CA LYS A 323 -13.89 15.43 31.17
C LYS A 323 -13.48 16.46 32.22
N GLN A 324 -14.47 17.18 32.75
CA GLN A 324 -14.39 17.88 34.02
C GLN A 324 -14.27 16.86 35.15
#